data_AF-A0A7K2EG00-F1
#
_entry.id   AF-A0A7K2EG00-F1
#
_cell.length_a   1.000
_cell.length_b   1.000
_cell.length_c   1.000
_cell.angle_alpha   90.00
_cell.angle_beta   90.00
_cell.angle_gamma   90.00
#
_symmetry.space_group_name_H-M   'P 1'
#
loop_
_entity.id
_entity.type
_entity.pdbx_description
1 polymer ?
#
loop_
_entity_poly.entity_id
_entity_poly.type
_entity_poly.pdbx_seq_one_letter_code
_entity_poly.pdbx_strand_id
1 'polypeptide(L)'
;MGNCNSTITLTTDFGNRDGYVGAVKGMMHGINPDLLLIDITHEVKAFDVAAAAFVLRQVIQYYSAGTVHLVVIDPGVGSSRRAVALRHNEQYFVGPDNGLFTLLLETDTPDQMVALKAPSDCAVSATFHGRDLFAPAAARLASGTPLEELGTPFAKL
;
A
#
# COMPACT_ATOMS: atom_id res chain seq x y z
N MET A 1 11.10 8.46 24.64
CA MET A 1 11.01 7.67 23.39
C MET A 1 9.77 8.17 22.69
N GLY A 2 9.93 9.14 21.80
CA GLY A 2 8.83 9.93 21.25
C GLY A 2 7.96 9.09 20.32
N ASN A 3 6.66 9.36 20.33
CA ASN A 3 5.70 8.81 19.37
C ASN A 3 6.27 8.89 17.95
N CYS A 4 6.65 7.76 17.35
CA CYS A 4 6.71 7.68 15.90
C CYS A 4 5.26 7.73 15.43
N ASN A 5 4.83 8.88 14.91
CA ASN A 5 3.53 8.95 14.26
C ASN A 5 3.47 7.89 13.16
N SER A 6 2.50 6.99 13.26
CA SER A 6 2.16 5.98 12.28
C SER A 6 1.84 6.65 10.95
N THR A 7 2.83 6.69 10.05
CA THR A 7 2.76 7.44 8.79
C THR A 7 2.42 6.51 7.65
N ILE A 8 1.41 6.89 6.87
CA ILE A 8 1.06 6.22 5.62
C ILE A 8 1.20 7.22 4.48
N THR A 9 1.97 6.85 3.47
CA THR A 9 2.03 7.61 2.22
C THR A 9 1.11 7.00 1.17
N LEU A 10 0.49 7.82 0.32
CA LEU A 10 -0.40 7.36 -0.73
C LEU A 10 0.16 7.72 -2.11
N THR A 11 0.25 6.71 -2.98
CA THR A 11 0.54 6.88 -4.42
C THR A 11 -0.49 6.12 -5.25
N THR A 12 -1.28 6.81 -6.06
CA THR A 12 -2.35 6.18 -6.86
C THR A 12 -2.47 6.78 -8.26
N ASP A 13 -3.30 6.17 -9.10
CA ASP A 13 -3.71 6.67 -10.42
C ASP A 13 -5.19 7.12 -10.48
N PHE A 14 -5.82 7.33 -9.32
CA PHE A 14 -7.24 7.71 -9.22
C PHE A 14 -7.55 9.15 -9.66
N GLY A 15 -6.54 10.02 -9.68
CA GLY A 15 -6.73 11.47 -9.75
C GLY A 15 -7.37 12.05 -8.49
N ASN A 16 -7.58 13.37 -8.49
CA ASN A 16 -8.18 14.11 -7.37
C ASN A 16 -9.56 14.73 -7.68
N ARG A 17 -10.23 14.26 -8.74
CA ARG A 17 -11.47 14.88 -9.23
C ARG A 17 -12.74 14.31 -8.63
N ASP A 18 -12.66 13.15 -7.97
CA ASP A 18 -13.79 12.41 -7.43
C ASP A 18 -13.52 11.92 -5.99
N GLY A 19 -14.35 10.98 -5.51
CA GLY A 19 -14.33 10.49 -4.14
C GLY A 19 -13.40 9.31 -3.85
N TYR A 20 -12.65 8.77 -4.82
CA TYR A 20 -11.89 7.52 -4.61
C TYR A 20 -10.83 7.68 -3.51
N VAL A 21 -10.00 8.73 -3.57
CA VAL A 21 -8.98 9.02 -2.56
C VAL A 21 -9.63 9.26 -1.18
N GLY A 22 -10.71 10.02 -1.14
CA GLY A 22 -11.46 10.29 0.10
C GLY A 22 -11.97 9.01 0.75
N ALA A 23 -12.48 8.06 -0.03
CA ALA A 23 -12.95 6.77 0.48
C ALA A 23 -11.82 5.91 1.06
N VAL A 24 -10.64 5.89 0.41
CA VAL A 24 -9.44 5.18 0.90
C VAL A 24 -8.98 5.77 2.23
N LYS A 25 -8.87 7.10 2.32
CA LYS A 25 -8.48 7.79 3.56
C LYS A 25 -9.51 7.60 4.66
N GLY A 26 -10.81 7.68 4.35
CA GLY A 26 -11.89 7.45 5.29
C GLY A 26 -11.89 6.04 5.87
N MET A 27 -11.58 5.03 5.05
CA MET A 27 -11.43 3.64 5.52
C MET A 27 -10.28 3.53 6.54
N MET A 28 -9.11 4.11 6.24
CA MET A 28 -7.98 4.08 7.17
C MET A 28 -8.27 4.85 8.46
N HIS A 29 -8.93 6.01 8.36
CA HIS A 29 -9.34 6.81 9.52
C HIS A 29 -10.30 6.04 10.45
N GLY A 30 -11.22 5.24 9.89
CA GLY A 30 -12.11 4.38 10.67
C GLY A 30 -11.39 3.28 11.45
N ILE A 31 -10.19 2.89 11.03
CA ILE A 31 -9.36 1.87 11.70
C ILE A 31 -8.47 2.52 12.77
N ASN A 32 -7.80 3.62 12.42
CA ASN A 32 -6.98 4.37 13.36
C ASN A 32 -7.03 5.88 13.00
N PRO A 33 -7.66 6.71 13.84
CA PRO A 33 -7.80 8.14 13.58
C PRO A 33 -6.50 8.94 13.76
N ASP A 34 -5.48 8.37 14.41
CA ASP A 34 -4.19 9.03 14.70
C ASP A 34 -3.16 8.86 13.57
N LEU A 35 -3.52 8.18 12.47
CA LEU A 35 -2.65 7.98 11.33
C LEU A 35 -2.34 9.30 10.62
N LEU A 36 -1.04 9.54 10.36
CA LEU A 36 -0.61 10.63 9.51
C LEU A 36 -0.66 10.16 8.04
N LEU A 37 -1.61 10.69 7.27
CA LEU A 37 -1.77 10.37 5.85
C LEU A 37 -1.10 11.43 4.98
N ILE A 38 -0.12 11.03 4.17
CA ILE A 38 0.63 11.93 3.29
C ILE A 38 0.43 11.50 1.83
N ASP A 39 -0.09 12.39 1.00
CA ASP A 39 -0.19 12.11 -0.43
C ASP A 39 1.16 12.39 -1.10
N ILE A 40 1.74 11.37 -1.74
CA ILE A 40 2.86 11.58 -2.66
C ILE A 40 2.31 12.11 -3.98
N THR A 41 1.36 11.39 -4.58
CA THR A 41 0.59 11.84 -5.73
C THR A 41 -0.58 10.89 -6.00
N HIS A 42 -1.65 11.43 -6.58
CA HIS A 42 -2.76 10.63 -7.14
C HIS A 42 -2.86 10.78 -8.66
N GLU A 43 -1.91 11.49 -9.27
CA GLU A 43 -1.91 11.86 -10.68
C GLU A 43 -0.93 11.00 -11.49
N VAL A 44 -0.56 9.81 -10.99
CA VAL A 44 0.15 8.84 -11.83
C VAL A 44 -0.75 8.53 -13.02
N LYS A 45 -0.18 8.49 -14.22
CA LYS A 45 -0.92 8.09 -15.41
C LYS A 45 -1.59 6.74 -15.17
N ALA A 46 -2.88 6.64 -15.52
CA ALA A 46 -3.66 5.41 -15.35
C ALA A 46 -2.89 4.17 -15.81
N PHE A 47 -2.77 3.21 -14.91
CA PHE A 47 -2.11 1.92 -15.08
C PHE A 47 -0.59 1.94 -15.35
N ASP A 48 0.05 3.11 -15.25
CA ASP A 48 1.48 3.25 -15.51
C ASP A 48 2.33 2.86 -14.29
N VAL A 49 2.52 1.55 -14.15
CA VAL A 49 3.28 0.92 -13.07
C VAL A 49 4.74 1.40 -13.03
N ALA A 50 5.35 1.65 -14.19
CA ALA A 50 6.73 2.12 -14.28
C ALA A 50 6.87 3.57 -13.82
N ALA A 51 5.93 4.45 -14.21
CA ALA A 51 5.90 5.83 -13.73
C ALA A 51 5.70 5.89 -12.21
N ALA A 52 4.82 5.06 -11.65
CA ALA A 52 4.64 4.96 -10.20
C ALA A 52 5.94 4.58 -9.48
N ALA A 53 6.63 3.54 -9.96
CA ALA A 53 7.89 3.11 -9.39
C ALA A 53 8.97 4.20 -9.49
N PHE A 54 9.03 4.95 -10.59
CA PHE A 54 9.96 6.07 -10.75
C PHE A 54 9.70 7.20 -9.75
N VAL A 55 8.42 7.59 -9.56
CA VAL A 55 8.03 8.61 -8.58
C VAL A 55 8.40 8.17 -7.16
N LEU A 56 8.08 6.93 -6.79
CA LEU A 56 8.32 6.41 -5.44
C LEU A 56 9.81 6.40 -5.07
N ARG A 57 10.70 5.99 -5.97
CA ARG A 57 12.15 5.97 -5.72
C ARG A 57 12.71 7.32 -5.31
N GLN A 58 12.14 8.41 -5.83
CA GLN A 58 12.62 9.75 -5.52
C GLN A 58 12.30 10.16 -4.09
N VAL A 59 11.23 9.61 -3.50
CA VAL A 59 10.65 10.13 -2.26
C VAL A 59 10.79 9.19 -1.06
N ILE A 60 10.82 7.86 -1.26
CA ILE A 60 10.77 6.88 -0.14
C ILE A 60 11.96 7.00 0.83
N GLN A 61 13.11 7.47 0.35
CA GLN A 61 14.33 7.66 1.16
C GLN A 61 14.19 8.77 2.22
N TYR A 62 13.21 9.66 2.08
CA TYR A 62 12.97 10.74 3.05
C TYR A 62 12.06 10.34 4.20
N TYR A 63 11.47 9.13 4.13
CA TYR A 63 10.58 8.62 5.16
C TYR A 63 11.34 7.75 6.16
N SER A 64 10.91 7.80 7.42
CA SER A 64 11.54 7.04 8.51
C SER A 64 11.13 5.57 8.49
N ALA A 65 11.92 4.75 9.18
CA ALA A 65 11.54 3.39 9.56
C ALA A 65 10.11 3.34 10.14
N GLY A 66 9.37 2.29 9.78
CA GLY A 66 7.97 2.10 10.14
C GLY A 66 6.96 2.75 9.19
N THR A 67 7.38 3.60 8.25
CA THR A 67 6.47 4.19 7.26
C THR A 67 5.84 3.12 6.38
N VAL A 68 4.53 3.25 6.11
CA VAL A 68 3.81 2.38 5.17
C VAL A 68 3.53 3.15 3.88
N HIS A 69 4.01 2.63 2.75
CA HIS A 69 3.70 3.13 1.41
C HIS A 69 2.53 2.36 0.82
N LEU A 70 1.35 2.98 0.81
CA LEU A 70 0.17 2.47 0.12
C LEU A 70 0.22 2.90 -1.35
N VAL A 71 0.42 1.93 -2.23
CA VAL A 71 0.60 2.17 -3.66
C VAL A 71 -0.47 1.41 -4.44
N VAL A 72 -1.38 2.14 -5.08
CA VAL A 72 -2.51 1.54 -5.82
C VAL A 72 -2.54 2.07 -7.25
N ILE A 73 -1.81 1.38 -8.11
CA ILE A 73 -1.86 1.50 -9.57
C ILE A 73 -2.15 0.09 -10.07
N ASP A 74 -3.41 -0.19 -10.43
CA ASP A 74 -3.89 -1.57 -10.53
C ASP A 74 -4.76 -1.82 -11.77
N PRO A 75 -4.14 -2.02 -12.96
CA PRO A 75 -4.88 -2.49 -14.14
C PRO A 75 -5.49 -3.88 -13.97
N GLY A 76 -4.99 -4.66 -12.99
CA GLY A 76 -5.39 -6.04 -12.74
C GLY A 76 -6.42 -6.19 -11.63
N VAL A 77 -7.10 -5.11 -11.22
CA VAL A 77 -8.14 -5.19 -10.18
C VAL A 77 -9.22 -6.22 -10.58
N GLY A 78 -9.65 -7.04 -9.62
CA GLY A 78 -10.60 -8.14 -9.87
C GLY A 78 -10.04 -9.36 -10.64
N SER A 79 -8.75 -9.37 -11.00
CA SER A 79 -8.08 -10.53 -11.58
C SER A 79 -7.49 -11.48 -10.52
N SER A 80 -6.73 -12.49 -10.96
CA SER A 80 -5.99 -13.41 -10.09
C SER A 80 -4.72 -12.83 -9.46
N ARG A 81 -4.38 -11.55 -9.75
CA ARG A 81 -3.18 -10.91 -9.20
C ARG A 81 -3.23 -10.82 -7.67
N ARG A 82 -2.12 -11.15 -7.01
CA ARG A 82 -2.04 -11.12 -5.55
C ARG A 82 -2.15 -9.68 -5.03
N ALA A 83 -2.79 -9.51 -3.88
CA ALA A 83 -2.62 -8.31 -3.07
C ALA A 83 -1.47 -8.59 -2.10
N VAL A 84 -0.49 -7.70 -2.01
CA VAL A 84 0.72 -7.97 -1.23
C VAL A 84 1.04 -6.85 -0.27
N ALA A 85 1.67 -7.24 0.84
CA ALA A 85 2.41 -6.35 1.71
C ALA A 85 3.82 -6.89 1.91
N LEU A 86 4.80 -6.01 1.95
CA LEU A 86 6.20 -6.37 2.12
C LEU A 86 6.93 -5.38 3.01
N ARG A 87 8.01 -5.84 3.65
CA ARG A 87 8.93 -5.01 4.42
C ARG A 87 10.27 -4.95 3.69
N HIS A 88 10.83 -3.76 3.56
CA HIS A 88 12.17 -3.54 3.01
C HIS A 88 12.77 -2.26 3.60
N ASN A 89 14.04 -2.31 4.03
CA ASN A 89 14.75 -1.19 4.66
C ASN A 89 13.94 -0.53 5.80
N GLU A 90 13.39 -1.37 6.68
CA GLU A 90 12.56 -0.96 7.83
C GLU A 90 11.25 -0.22 7.48
N GLN A 91 10.92 -0.09 6.19
CA GLN A 91 9.67 0.49 5.69
C GLN A 91 8.79 -0.61 5.11
N TYR A 92 7.50 -0.30 4.96
CA TYR A 92 6.50 -1.23 4.46
C TYR A 92 5.87 -0.73 3.17
N PHE A 93 5.48 -1.66 2.30
CA PHE A 93 4.83 -1.36 1.03
C PHE A 93 3.60 -2.23 0.88
N VAL A 94 2.49 -1.65 0.47
CA VAL A 94 1.19 -2.32 0.32
C VAL A 94 0.60 -1.98 -1.04
N GLY A 95 0.24 -3.00 -1.83
CA GLY A 95 -0.28 -2.76 -3.17
C GLY A 95 -0.51 -4.04 -3.98
N PRO A 96 -0.87 -3.89 -5.27
CA PRO A 96 -1.04 -5.00 -6.18
C PRO A 96 0.32 -5.63 -6.55
N ASP A 97 0.32 -6.95 -6.66
CA ASP A 97 1.46 -7.69 -7.21
C ASP A 97 1.39 -7.70 -8.74
N ASN A 98 1.90 -6.64 -9.36
CA ASN A 98 1.86 -6.42 -10.81
C ASN A 98 3.22 -5.95 -11.37
N GLY A 99 4.30 -6.24 -10.65
CA GLY A 99 5.66 -5.82 -10.99
C GLY A 99 6.05 -4.42 -10.50
N LEU A 100 5.14 -3.64 -9.89
CA LEU A 100 5.48 -2.32 -9.34
C LEU A 100 6.61 -2.40 -8.33
N PHE A 101 6.49 -3.28 -7.35
CA PHE A 101 7.51 -3.42 -6.30
C PHE A 101 8.81 -4.04 -6.82
N THR A 102 8.73 -4.92 -7.82
CA THR A 102 9.93 -5.42 -8.53
C THR A 102 10.67 -4.28 -9.22
N LEU A 103 9.95 -3.36 -9.87
CA LEU A 103 10.58 -2.18 -10.45
C LEU A 103 11.16 -1.29 -9.36
N LEU A 104 10.37 -0.96 -8.34
CA LEU A 104 10.77 -0.06 -7.25
C LEU A 104 12.06 -0.50 -6.55
N LEU A 105 12.17 -1.79 -6.25
CA LEU A 105 13.27 -2.37 -5.46
C LEU A 105 14.43 -2.89 -6.34
N GLU A 106 14.25 -2.96 -7.66
CA GLU A 106 15.24 -3.48 -8.61
C GLU A 106 15.76 -4.88 -8.24
N THR A 107 17.00 -4.95 -7.75
CA THR A 107 17.68 -6.17 -7.34
C THR A 107 17.54 -6.47 -5.86
N ASP A 108 16.99 -5.53 -5.08
CA ASP A 108 16.87 -5.67 -3.64
C ASP A 108 15.71 -6.61 -3.29
N THR A 109 16.01 -7.53 -2.38
CA THR A 109 15.02 -8.50 -1.90
C THR A 109 14.34 -7.93 -0.65
N PRO A 110 13.00 -7.91 -0.58
CA PRO A 110 12.30 -7.57 0.64
C PRO A 110 12.66 -8.50 1.81
N ASP A 111 12.71 -7.97 3.02
CA ASP A 111 12.98 -8.75 4.24
C ASP A 111 11.88 -9.78 4.51
N GLN A 112 10.64 -9.38 4.22
CA GLN A 112 9.43 -10.15 4.48
C GLN A 112 8.35 -9.78 3.47
N MET A 113 7.55 -10.76 3.07
CA MET A 113 6.49 -10.60 2.09
C MET A 113 5.31 -11.49 2.43
N VAL A 114 4.10 -10.94 2.37
CA VAL A 114 2.85 -11.68 2.57
C VAL A 114 1.83 -11.37 1.49
N ALA A 115 1.12 -12.40 1.05
CA ALA A 115 -0.09 -12.24 0.24
C ALA A 115 -1.25 -11.94 1.19
N LEU A 116 -1.84 -10.76 1.06
CA LEU A 116 -2.91 -10.26 1.92
C LEU A 116 -4.14 -11.16 1.85
N LYS A 117 -4.73 -11.45 3.00
CA LYS A 117 -6.03 -12.11 3.08
C LYS A 117 -7.14 -11.07 2.86
N ALA A 118 -8.16 -11.45 2.10
CA ALA A 118 -9.39 -10.66 2.06
C ALA A 118 -9.97 -10.57 3.49
N PRO A 119 -10.44 -9.39 3.95
CA PRO A 119 -11.16 -9.28 5.22
C PRO A 119 -12.33 -10.28 5.24
N SER A 120 -12.46 -11.06 6.31
CA SER A 120 -13.53 -12.06 6.47
C SER A 120 -14.91 -11.43 6.61
N ASP A 121 -14.96 -10.19 7.09
CA ASP A 121 -16.19 -9.58 7.63
C ASP A 121 -16.80 -8.52 6.68
N CYS A 122 -16.16 -8.24 5.54
CA CYS A 122 -16.60 -7.26 4.56
C CYS A 122 -16.58 -7.85 3.15
N ALA A 123 -17.65 -7.60 2.38
CA ALA A 123 -17.66 -7.89 0.96
C ALA A 123 -16.59 -7.02 0.27
N VAL A 124 -15.48 -7.63 -0.13
CA VAL A 124 -14.45 -6.96 -0.94
C VAL A 124 -15.06 -6.65 -2.30
N SER A 125 -15.16 -5.37 -2.68
CA SER A 125 -15.62 -5.00 -4.01
C SER A 125 -14.66 -5.56 -5.05
N ALA A 126 -15.21 -6.20 -6.08
CA ALA A 126 -14.43 -6.68 -7.23
C ALA A 126 -13.70 -5.55 -7.98
N THR A 127 -14.10 -4.29 -7.78
CA THR A 127 -13.61 -3.14 -8.54
C THR A 127 -12.82 -2.12 -7.72
N PHE A 128 -12.79 -2.21 -6.38
CA PHE A 128 -12.12 -1.21 -5.57
C PHE A 128 -11.30 -1.76 -4.38
N HIS A 129 -10.35 -2.63 -4.71
CA HIS A 129 -9.39 -3.19 -3.75
C HIS A 129 -8.55 -2.12 -3.02
N GLY A 130 -8.38 -0.92 -3.61
CA GLY A 130 -7.79 0.25 -2.95
C GLY A 130 -8.41 0.53 -1.59
N ARG A 131 -9.75 0.60 -1.54
CA ARG A 131 -10.52 0.85 -0.32
C ARG A 131 -10.70 -0.41 0.52
N ASP A 132 -11.03 -1.54 -0.12
CA ASP A 132 -11.55 -2.70 0.63
C ASP A 132 -10.48 -3.68 1.11
N LEU A 133 -9.26 -3.60 0.56
CA LEU A 133 -8.19 -4.55 0.86
C LEU A 133 -6.89 -3.84 1.25
N PHE A 134 -6.43 -2.88 0.43
CA PHE A 134 -5.14 -2.24 0.64
C PHE A 134 -5.16 -1.20 1.76
N ALA A 135 -6.16 -0.32 1.82
CA ALA A 135 -6.31 0.64 2.92
C ALA A 135 -6.37 -0.03 4.30
N PRO A 136 -7.21 -1.07 4.53
CA PRO A 136 -7.27 -1.74 5.82
C PRO A 136 -5.95 -2.40 6.21
N ALA A 137 -5.27 -3.03 5.26
CA ALA A 137 -3.96 -3.62 5.51
C ALA A 137 -2.94 -2.54 5.91
N ALA A 138 -2.84 -1.45 5.14
CA ALA A 138 -1.91 -0.36 5.42
C ALA A 138 -2.17 0.30 6.78
N ALA A 139 -3.44 0.55 7.12
CA ALA A 139 -3.82 1.11 8.42
C ALA A 139 -3.44 0.20 9.59
N ARG A 140 -3.69 -1.11 9.48
CA ARG A 140 -3.31 -2.09 10.51
C ARG A 140 -1.79 -2.20 10.68
N LEU A 141 -1.05 -2.26 9.58
CA LEU A 141 0.42 -2.23 9.56
C LEU A 141 0.95 -1.00 10.30
N ALA A 142 0.49 0.20 9.90
CA ALA A 142 0.93 1.44 10.51
C ALA A 142 0.55 1.53 12.00
N SER A 143 -0.53 0.85 12.40
CA SER A 143 -0.97 0.76 13.80
C SER A 143 -0.23 -0.32 14.61
N GLY A 144 0.80 -0.94 14.06
CA GLY A 144 1.66 -1.90 14.75
C GLY A 144 1.23 -3.36 14.64
N THR A 145 0.26 -3.70 13.78
CA THR A 145 -0.04 -5.11 13.47
C THR A 145 1.18 -5.75 12.78
N PRO A 146 1.68 -6.90 13.26
CA PRO A 146 2.77 -7.61 12.59
C PRO A 146 2.41 -7.99 11.15
N LEU A 147 3.38 -7.91 10.24
CA LEU A 147 3.17 -8.14 8.80
C LEU A 147 2.62 -9.55 8.52
N GLU A 148 3.13 -10.55 9.23
CA GLU A 148 2.73 -11.95 9.16
C GLU A 148 1.26 -12.22 9.51
N GLU A 149 0.63 -11.35 10.31
CA GLU A 149 -0.79 -11.49 10.66
C GLU A 149 -1.73 -11.06 9.53
N LEU A 150 -1.22 -10.31 8.54
CA LEU A 150 -2.03 -9.79 7.45
C LEU A 150 -2.23 -10.77 6.30
N GLY A 151 -1.43 -11.84 6.23
CA GLY A 151 -1.37 -12.64 5.02
C GLY A 151 -0.65 -13.96 5.15
N THR A 152 -0.42 -14.58 4.00
CA THR A 152 0.36 -15.81 3.88
C THR A 152 1.74 -15.48 3.30
N PRO A 153 2.86 -15.89 3.94
CA PRO A 153 4.20 -15.62 3.43
C PRO A 153 4.45 -16.21 2.04
N PHE A 154 5.26 -15.53 1.22
CA PHE A 154 5.68 -16.02 -0.10
C PHE A 154 7.10 -15.58 -0.45
N ALA A 155 7.75 -16.28 -1.39
CA ALA A 155 9.20 -16.18 -1.59
C ALA A 155 9.65 -15.25 -2.73
N LYS A 156 8.78 -14.89 -3.69
CA LYS A 156 9.15 -14.10 -4.88
C LYS A 156 8.00 -13.21 -5.36
N LEU A 157 8.33 -11.95 -5.68
CA LEU A 157 7.49 -11.01 -6.43
C LEU A 157 7.38 -11.48 -7.87
#